data_AF-A0AB73K575-F1
#
_entry.id   AF-A0AB73K575-F1
#
_cell.length_a   1.000
_cell.length_b   1.000
_cell.length_c   1.000
_cell.angle_alpha   90.00
_cell.angle_beta   90.00
_cell.angle_gamma   90.00
#
_symmetry.space_group_name_H-M   'P 1'
#
loop_
_entity.id
_entity.type
_entity.pdbx_description
1 polymer ?
#
loop_
_entity_poly.entity_id
_entity_poly.type
_entity_poly.pdbx_seq_one_letter_code
_entity_poly.pdbx_strand_id
1 'polypeptide(L)'
;MKIKYRFFKNFSLKEVSKLKNINIYVDVGCDAFTFYENDEMNEQLQSIFGSNYKYYVSVVKTEFSEKERINADYLSIEASKILGYPQPEDLDGNDELEKFPFNVFPYLKNVFEITKRSENFGIIRGKQIGSISLLSEPKWNKKGIGTIYWLEDTFFTTPSIYENIFKPLNIQSKSVIGYGNQKPLVTVVQLLPQGISSSKLNINDNNIDEKTHIPEWEMTRFHLNNKGFFPSFENHPGNFDFFVSQENFGSGHANYKEVFVSQKLYQLLKNNNIKGLDYYPVKK
;
A
#
# COMPACT_ATOMS: atom_id res chain seq x y z
N MET A 1 -10.88 -9.26 -15.05
CA MET A 1 -10.84 -8.79 -13.65
C MET A 1 -12.13 -9.13 -12.95
N LYS A 2 -12.10 -9.23 -11.62
CA LYS A 2 -13.30 -9.37 -10.78
C LYS A 2 -13.19 -8.39 -9.61
N ILE A 3 -14.26 -7.66 -9.31
CA ILE A 3 -14.30 -6.79 -8.13
C ILE A 3 -14.84 -7.61 -6.97
N LYS A 4 -14.06 -7.68 -5.90
CA LYS A 4 -14.34 -8.43 -4.68
C LYS A 4 -14.57 -7.48 -3.53
N TYR A 5 -15.61 -7.79 -2.77
CA TYR A 5 -15.98 -7.09 -1.57
C TYR A 5 -15.73 -7.95 -0.34
N ARG A 6 -15.45 -7.30 0.78
CA ARG A 6 -15.60 -7.87 2.11
C ARG A 6 -16.83 -7.27 2.79
N PHE A 7 -17.72 -8.14 3.24
CA PHE A 7 -18.82 -7.77 4.12
C PHE A 7 -18.42 -8.10 5.55
N PHE A 8 -18.49 -7.13 6.47
CA PHE A 8 -18.12 -7.30 7.86
C PHE A 8 -19.14 -6.62 8.77
N LYS A 9 -19.69 -7.38 9.72
CA LYS A 9 -20.57 -6.84 10.76
C LYS A 9 -20.69 -7.78 11.95
N ASN A 10 -21.40 -7.32 12.97
CA ASN A 10 -21.92 -8.15 14.04
C ASN A 10 -23.26 -8.78 13.61
N PHE A 11 -23.31 -10.09 13.40
CA PHE A 11 -24.49 -10.82 12.92
C PHE A 11 -25.36 -11.33 14.07
N SER A 12 -26.67 -11.08 13.96
CA SER A 12 -27.69 -11.71 14.81
C SER A 12 -28.05 -13.11 14.32
N LEU A 13 -28.60 -13.95 15.20
CA LEU A 13 -29.14 -15.27 14.87
C LEU A 13 -30.10 -15.26 13.68
N LYS A 14 -30.95 -14.23 13.59
CA LYS A 14 -31.91 -14.05 12.48
C LYS A 14 -31.20 -13.84 11.14
N GLU A 15 -30.13 -13.05 11.13
CA GLU A 15 -29.37 -12.74 9.92
C GLU A 15 -28.52 -13.92 9.48
N VAL A 16 -27.87 -14.63 10.41
CA VAL A 16 -27.16 -15.89 10.12
C VAL A 16 -28.11 -16.87 9.42
N SER A 17 -29.34 -17.01 9.93
CA SER A 17 -30.36 -17.89 9.31
C SER A 17 -30.75 -17.44 7.90
N LYS A 18 -30.89 -16.13 7.66
CA LYS A 18 -31.18 -15.59 6.31
C LYS A 18 -30.01 -15.79 5.34
N LEU A 19 -28.78 -15.57 5.79
CA LEU A 19 -27.57 -15.71 4.99
C LEU A 19 -27.33 -17.18 4.59
N LYS A 20 -27.61 -18.12 5.49
CA LYS A 20 -27.53 -19.55 5.20
C LYS A 20 -28.43 -19.96 4.02
N ASN A 21 -29.60 -19.33 3.86
CA ASN A 21 -30.52 -19.59 2.74
C ASN A 21 -29.96 -19.16 1.38
N ILE A 22 -28.92 -18.32 1.37
CA ILE A 22 -28.22 -17.88 0.16
C ILE A 22 -26.78 -18.42 0.10
N ASN A 23 -26.52 -19.54 0.80
CA ASN A 23 -25.23 -20.23 0.88
C ASN A 23 -24.07 -19.41 1.45
N ILE A 24 -24.38 -18.44 2.32
CA ILE A 24 -23.38 -17.69 3.09
C ILE A 24 -23.38 -18.21 4.51
N TYR A 25 -22.22 -18.66 4.96
CA TYR A 25 -22.03 -19.24 6.29
C TYR A 25 -21.17 -18.27 7.11
N VAL A 26 -21.76 -17.72 8.15
CA VAL A 26 -21.14 -16.84 9.14
C VAL A 26 -21.60 -17.22 10.53
N ASP A 27 -20.80 -16.89 11.53
CA ASP A 27 -21.13 -17.10 12.94
C ASP A 27 -21.95 -15.94 13.51
N VAL A 28 -22.68 -16.23 14.60
CA VAL A 28 -23.32 -15.18 15.41
C VAL A 28 -22.22 -14.37 16.09
N GLY A 29 -22.31 -13.04 16.03
CA GLY A 29 -21.25 -12.15 16.50
C GLY A 29 -20.50 -11.48 15.35
N CYS A 30 -19.31 -10.95 15.65
CA CYS A 30 -18.46 -10.28 14.66
C CYS A 30 -17.85 -11.30 13.70
N ASP A 31 -18.25 -11.25 12.43
CA ASP A 31 -17.72 -12.12 11.39
C ASP A 31 -17.66 -11.38 10.03
N ALA A 32 -17.03 -12.00 9.03
CA ALA A 32 -16.95 -11.49 7.67
C ALA A 32 -17.01 -12.59 6.61
N PHE A 33 -17.51 -12.22 5.44
CA PHE A 33 -17.40 -13.02 4.23
C PHE A 33 -17.02 -12.15 3.04
N THR A 34 -16.65 -12.79 1.93
CA THR A 34 -16.35 -12.08 0.67
C THR A 34 -17.25 -12.53 -0.45
N PHE A 35 -17.59 -11.61 -1.35
CA PHE A 35 -18.42 -11.86 -2.52
C PHE A 35 -17.93 -10.98 -3.69
N TYR A 36 -18.33 -11.31 -4.91
CA TYR A 36 -18.00 -10.53 -6.10
C TYR A 36 -19.13 -9.58 -6.50
N GLU A 37 -18.79 -8.44 -7.13
CA GLU A 37 -19.75 -7.39 -7.51
C GLU A 37 -20.93 -7.91 -8.34
N ASN A 38 -20.64 -8.88 -9.22
CA ASN A 38 -21.59 -9.47 -10.17
C ASN A 38 -22.18 -10.81 -9.69
N ASP A 39 -21.98 -11.19 -8.42
CA ASP A 39 -22.64 -12.38 -7.89
C ASP A 39 -24.13 -12.10 -7.69
N GLU A 40 -24.99 -13.05 -8.07
CA GLU A 40 -26.45 -12.97 -7.87
C GLU A 40 -26.82 -12.71 -6.40
N MET A 41 -25.97 -13.16 -5.47
CA MET A 41 -26.16 -12.93 -4.03
C MET A 41 -26.13 -11.44 -3.65
N ASN A 42 -25.54 -10.56 -4.46
CA ASN A 42 -25.42 -9.14 -4.14
C ASN A 42 -26.80 -8.46 -4.01
N GLU A 43 -27.74 -8.78 -4.90
CA GLU A 43 -29.13 -8.28 -4.80
C GLU A 43 -29.83 -8.83 -3.55
N GLN A 44 -29.58 -10.09 -3.21
CA GLN A 44 -30.13 -10.73 -2.03
C GLN A 44 -29.57 -10.10 -0.74
N LEU A 45 -28.29 -9.76 -0.71
CA LEU A 45 -27.67 -9.04 0.40
C LEU A 45 -28.27 -7.65 0.59
N GLN A 46 -28.48 -6.92 -0.51
CA GLN A 46 -29.18 -5.62 -0.46
C GLN A 46 -30.61 -5.76 0.06
N SER A 47 -31.31 -6.84 -0.31
CA SER A 47 -32.65 -7.14 0.23
C SER A 47 -32.62 -7.45 1.74
N ILE A 48 -31.64 -8.22 2.21
CA ILE A 48 -31.51 -8.61 3.62
C ILE A 48 -31.18 -7.41 4.52
N PHE A 49 -30.26 -6.54 4.08
CA PHE A 49 -29.70 -5.46 4.90
C PHE A 49 -30.24 -4.06 4.56
N GLY A 50 -31.01 -3.93 3.49
CA GLY A 50 -31.66 -2.69 3.06
C GLY A 50 -30.67 -1.53 2.91
N SER A 51 -31.06 -0.35 3.36
CA SER A 51 -30.25 0.88 3.31
C SER A 51 -28.91 0.77 4.03
N ASN A 52 -28.79 -0.16 4.99
CA ASN A 52 -27.57 -0.30 5.79
C ASN A 52 -26.49 -1.14 5.09
N TYR A 53 -26.81 -1.82 4.00
CA TYR A 53 -25.90 -2.70 3.27
C TYR A 53 -24.52 -2.06 3.01
N LYS A 54 -24.51 -0.81 2.53
CA LYS A 54 -23.27 -0.09 2.20
C LYS A 54 -22.35 0.14 3.40
N TYR A 55 -22.89 0.26 4.62
CA TYR A 55 -22.08 0.47 5.83
C TYR A 55 -21.31 -0.78 6.25
N TYR A 56 -21.70 -1.95 5.76
CA TYR A 56 -21.07 -3.23 6.11
C TYR A 56 -20.07 -3.70 5.07
N VAL A 57 -20.02 -3.04 3.90
CA VAL A 57 -19.02 -3.32 2.87
C VAL A 57 -17.76 -2.52 3.19
N SER A 58 -16.71 -3.21 3.65
CA SER A 58 -15.56 -2.55 4.29
C SER A 58 -14.28 -2.57 3.46
N VAL A 59 -14.12 -3.49 2.52
CA VAL A 59 -12.93 -3.61 1.67
C VAL A 59 -13.35 -3.89 0.25
N VAL A 60 -12.80 -3.12 -0.70
CA VAL A 60 -12.94 -3.34 -2.13
C VAL A 60 -11.57 -3.71 -2.68
N LYS A 61 -11.49 -4.82 -3.41
CA LYS A 61 -10.27 -5.24 -4.11
C LYS A 61 -10.61 -5.71 -5.51
N THR A 62 -9.80 -5.34 -6.48
CA THR A 62 -9.87 -5.90 -7.83
C THR A 62 -8.91 -7.07 -7.95
N GLU A 63 -9.45 -8.25 -8.28
CA GLU A 63 -8.67 -9.43 -8.63
C GLU A 63 -8.38 -9.42 -10.15
N PHE A 64 -7.10 -9.33 -10.48
CA PHE A 64 -6.61 -9.37 -11.86
C PHE A 64 -6.12 -10.76 -12.23
N SER A 65 -6.44 -11.17 -13.44
CA SER A 65 -5.85 -12.34 -14.07
C SER A 65 -4.39 -12.09 -14.42
N GLU A 66 -3.64 -13.18 -14.59
CA GLU A 66 -2.25 -13.08 -15.02
C GLU A 66 -2.14 -12.45 -16.42
N LYS A 67 -3.10 -12.70 -17.32
CA LYS A 67 -3.13 -12.09 -18.65
C LYS A 67 -3.23 -10.56 -18.57
N GLU A 68 -4.01 -10.04 -17.63
CA GLU A 68 -4.14 -8.60 -17.42
C GLU A 68 -2.84 -7.97 -16.91
N ARG A 69 -2.12 -8.66 -16.01
CA ARG A 69 -0.80 -8.22 -15.54
C ARG A 69 0.26 -8.28 -16.64
N ILE A 70 0.26 -9.35 -17.44
CA ILE A 70 1.23 -9.52 -18.54
C ILE A 70 1.05 -8.45 -19.62
N ASN A 71 -0.18 -7.98 -19.83
CA ASN A 71 -0.49 -7.03 -20.89
C ASN A 71 -0.31 -5.56 -20.49
N ALA A 72 -0.09 -5.26 -19.22
CA ALA A 72 0.18 -3.90 -18.76
C ALA A 72 1.64 -3.51 -19.01
N ASP A 73 1.88 -2.23 -19.34
CA ASP A 73 3.25 -1.73 -19.54
C ASP A 73 3.92 -1.40 -18.19
N TYR A 74 3.09 -1.05 -17.20
CA TYR A 74 3.47 -0.76 -15.82
C TYR A 74 2.44 -1.36 -14.85
N LEU A 75 2.88 -1.64 -13.63
CA LEU A 75 2.02 -2.08 -12.54
C LEU A 75 2.31 -1.26 -11.30
N SER A 76 1.27 -0.73 -10.65
CA SER A 76 1.38 -0.27 -9.26
C SER A 76 1.59 -1.48 -8.36
N ILE A 77 2.35 -1.30 -7.29
CA ILE A 77 2.69 -2.38 -6.36
C ILE A 77 2.33 -2.02 -4.92
N GLU A 78 1.82 -3.00 -4.20
CA GLU A 78 1.65 -2.95 -2.76
C GLU A 78 2.39 -4.12 -2.11
N ALA A 79 2.96 -3.91 -0.94
CA ALA A 79 3.59 -4.99 -0.21
C ALA A 79 2.54 -5.89 0.47
N SER A 80 2.51 -7.16 0.09
CA SER A 80 1.77 -8.23 0.80
C SER A 80 2.48 -8.71 2.09
N LYS A 81 3.67 -8.16 2.39
CA LYS A 81 4.49 -8.53 3.54
C LYS A 81 4.91 -7.27 4.29
N ILE A 82 4.47 -7.18 5.55
CA ILE A 82 4.96 -6.18 6.49
C ILE A 82 6.08 -6.79 7.33
N LEU A 83 7.19 -6.07 7.47
CA LEU A 83 8.39 -6.50 8.22
C LEU A 83 8.36 -6.04 9.67
N GLY A 84 7.54 -5.04 9.99
CA GLY A 84 7.35 -4.52 11.34
C GLY A 84 6.85 -3.08 11.32
N TYR A 85 6.83 -2.45 12.50
CA TYR A 85 6.57 -1.04 12.68
C TYR A 85 7.89 -0.26 12.77
N PRO A 86 7.96 0.97 12.22
CA PRO A 86 8.89 1.98 12.74
C PRO A 86 8.71 2.02 14.25
N GLN A 87 9.79 2.03 15.03
CA GLN A 87 9.69 2.02 16.51
C GLN A 87 9.66 3.47 17.01
N PRO A 88 8.49 4.00 17.43
CA PRO A 88 8.36 5.37 17.94
C PRO A 88 8.68 5.53 19.44
N GLU A 89 8.89 4.44 20.18
CA GLU A 89 8.90 4.48 21.65
C GLU A 89 10.28 4.83 22.21
N ASP A 90 10.39 6.06 22.73
CA ASP A 90 10.91 6.45 24.06
C ASP A 90 11.10 8.00 24.05
N LEU A 91 10.00 8.73 23.96
CA LEU A 91 9.96 10.09 24.52
C LEU A 91 9.07 9.96 25.76
N ASP A 92 9.67 10.09 26.93
CA ASP A 92 8.98 10.13 28.22
C ASP A 92 7.68 10.93 28.09
N GLY A 93 6.57 10.36 28.57
CA GLY A 93 5.19 10.84 28.39
C GLY A 93 4.87 12.17 29.06
N ASN A 94 5.60 13.22 28.69
CA ASN A 94 5.49 14.59 29.19
C ASN A 94 5.57 15.64 28.07
N ASP A 95 5.79 15.27 26.80
CA ASP A 95 5.82 16.22 25.69
C ASP A 95 4.48 16.25 24.94
N GLU A 96 4.01 17.46 24.61
CA GLU A 96 2.80 17.75 23.82
C GLU A 96 2.77 17.10 22.40
N LEU A 97 3.77 16.28 22.07
CA LEU A 97 3.98 15.54 20.82
C LEU A 97 3.25 14.17 20.77
N GLU A 98 2.47 13.80 21.79
CA GLU A 98 1.85 12.46 21.93
C GLU A 98 0.75 12.09 20.92
N LYS A 99 0.32 13.00 20.03
CA LYS A 99 -0.75 12.69 19.06
C LYS A 99 -0.15 12.12 17.77
N PHE A 100 -0.52 10.89 17.41
CA PHE A 100 -0.20 10.33 16.09
C PHE A 100 -0.57 11.33 14.97
N PRO A 101 0.32 11.59 14.00
CA PRO A 101 1.53 10.84 13.64
C PRO A 101 2.82 11.34 14.32
N PHE A 102 2.74 12.27 15.28
CA PHE A 102 3.92 12.87 15.90
C PHE A 102 4.74 11.90 16.76
N ASN A 103 4.18 10.75 17.18
CA ASN A 103 4.97 9.68 17.80
C ASN A 103 5.96 9.05 16.80
N VAL A 104 5.61 8.97 15.51
CA VAL A 104 6.49 8.44 14.44
C VAL A 104 7.49 9.50 13.97
N PHE A 105 7.18 10.77 14.21
CA PHE A 105 7.99 11.90 13.75
C PHE A 105 9.45 11.87 14.24
N PRO A 106 9.77 11.56 15.53
CA PRO A 106 11.15 11.40 16.01
C PRO A 106 11.96 10.37 15.22
N TYR A 107 11.34 9.29 14.77
CA TYR A 107 11.99 8.32 13.90
C TYR A 107 12.20 8.93 12.50
N LEU A 108 11.14 9.50 11.91
CA LEU A 108 11.17 9.98 10.52
C LEU A 108 12.08 11.19 10.29
N LYS A 109 12.25 12.09 11.28
CA LYS A 109 13.13 13.26 11.17
C LYS A 109 14.62 12.89 10.98
N ASN A 110 15.02 11.70 11.45
CA ASN A 110 16.40 11.21 11.30
C ASN A 110 16.60 10.48 9.97
N VAL A 111 15.51 10.09 9.30
CA VAL A 111 15.53 9.31 8.07
C VAL A 111 15.24 10.19 6.85
N PHE A 112 14.31 11.13 6.96
CA PHE A 112 13.85 11.99 5.88
C PHE A 112 13.92 13.46 6.26
N GLU A 113 14.17 14.31 5.27
CA GLU A 113 13.79 15.71 5.36
C GLU A 113 12.28 15.79 5.61
N ILE A 114 11.85 16.65 6.52
CA ILE A 114 10.42 16.91 6.77
C ILE A 114 10.11 18.28 6.22
N THR A 115 9.35 18.33 5.12
CA THR A 115 9.10 19.57 4.39
C THR A 115 7.93 20.34 4.95
N LYS A 116 6.86 19.66 5.37
CA LYS A 116 5.67 20.25 6.00
C LYS A 116 5.10 19.32 7.08
N ARG A 117 4.38 19.90 8.05
CA ARG A 117 3.70 19.20 9.14
C ARG A 117 2.29 19.77 9.35
N SER A 118 1.40 18.94 9.86
CA SER A 118 0.00 19.25 10.12
C SER A 118 -0.57 18.31 11.18
N GLU A 119 -1.30 18.85 12.15
CA GLU A 119 -2.02 18.02 13.12
C GLU A 119 -3.15 17.22 12.48
N ASN A 120 -3.74 17.74 11.40
CA ASN A 120 -4.88 17.14 10.71
C ASN A 120 -4.45 16.20 9.59
N PHE A 121 -3.35 16.53 8.90
CA PHE A 121 -2.94 15.82 7.68
C PHE A 121 -1.62 15.06 7.82
N GLY A 122 -0.93 15.23 8.93
CA GLY A 122 0.31 14.51 9.25
C GLY A 122 1.56 15.19 8.72
N ILE A 123 2.42 14.45 8.02
CA ILE A 123 3.73 14.96 7.58
C ILE A 123 3.93 14.77 6.07
N ILE A 124 4.69 15.68 5.47
CA ILE A 124 5.26 15.50 4.13
C ILE A 124 6.75 15.19 4.26
N ARG A 125 7.16 14.03 3.69
CA ARG A 125 8.55 13.59 3.60
C ARG A 125 9.19 14.18 2.34
N GLY A 126 10.39 14.73 2.49
CA GLY A 126 11.30 15.14 1.43
C GLY A 126 12.33 14.04 1.14
N LYS A 127 13.56 14.44 0.80
CA LYS A 127 14.62 13.49 0.48
C LYS A 127 14.98 12.62 1.69
N GLN A 128 15.28 11.35 1.46
CA GLN A 128 15.85 10.50 2.48
C GLN A 128 17.31 10.89 2.77
N ILE A 129 17.58 11.32 4.01
CA ILE A 129 18.89 11.76 4.50
C ILE A 129 19.58 10.69 5.36
N GLY A 130 18.81 9.84 6.04
CA GLY A 130 19.32 8.81 6.94
C GLY A 130 19.03 7.38 6.47
N SER A 131 19.47 6.41 7.26
CA SER A 131 19.14 5.00 7.06
C SER A 131 17.87 4.65 7.82
N ILE A 132 17.01 3.84 7.21
CA ILE A 132 15.88 3.25 7.92
C ILE A 132 16.43 2.28 8.97
N SER A 133 15.82 2.28 10.15
CA SER A 133 16.16 1.35 11.21
C SER A 133 15.01 0.40 11.51
N LEU A 134 15.35 -0.88 11.75
CA LEU A 134 14.39 -1.92 12.16
C LEU A 134 14.80 -2.47 13.52
N LEU A 135 13.82 -2.98 14.27
CA LEU A 135 14.08 -3.55 15.59
C LEU A 135 15.09 -4.72 15.53
N SER A 136 14.97 -5.56 14.51
CA SER A 136 15.84 -6.72 14.29
C SER A 136 15.82 -7.15 12.83
N GLU A 137 16.61 -8.18 12.50
CA GLU A 137 16.62 -8.80 11.17
C GLU A 137 15.22 -9.28 10.76
N PRO A 138 14.76 -8.97 9.54
CA PRO A 138 13.43 -9.38 9.11
C PRO A 138 13.27 -10.89 8.95
N LYS A 139 12.12 -11.42 9.38
CA LYS A 139 11.70 -12.79 9.08
C LYS A 139 11.00 -12.83 7.71
N TRP A 140 11.77 -13.18 6.67
CA TRP A 140 11.32 -13.22 5.28
C TRP A 140 10.34 -14.36 4.96
N ASN A 141 10.48 -15.52 5.61
CA ASN A 141 9.69 -16.73 5.34
C ASN A 141 9.68 -17.05 3.82
N LYS A 142 8.50 -17.21 3.21
CA LYS A 142 8.32 -17.48 1.77
C LYS A 142 8.28 -16.21 0.92
N LYS A 143 8.51 -15.02 1.50
CA LYS A 143 8.44 -13.72 0.83
C LYS A 143 9.85 -13.16 0.70
N GLY A 144 10.16 -12.52 -0.41
CA GLY A 144 11.46 -11.91 -0.70
C GLY A 144 11.42 -10.38 -0.72
N ILE A 145 10.23 -9.77 -0.77
CA ILE A 145 10.03 -8.33 -0.76
C ILE A 145 8.98 -7.97 0.29
N GLY A 146 9.13 -6.83 0.95
CA GLY A 146 8.16 -6.30 1.91
C GLY A 146 8.32 -4.81 2.15
N THR A 147 7.46 -4.27 3.01
CA THR A 147 7.49 -2.89 3.50
C THR A 147 7.45 -2.86 5.03
N ILE A 148 7.46 -1.68 5.64
CA ILE A 148 7.13 -1.47 7.04
C ILE A 148 5.90 -0.59 7.17
N TYR A 149 5.19 -0.69 8.30
CA TYR A 149 4.03 0.17 8.55
C TYR A 149 4.40 1.65 8.42
N TRP A 150 3.46 2.47 7.92
CA TRP A 150 3.59 3.92 7.76
C TRP A 150 4.62 4.40 6.73
N LEU A 151 5.31 3.49 6.05
CA LEU A 151 6.21 3.77 4.92
C LEU A 151 5.81 2.88 3.72
N GLU A 152 4.55 2.95 3.34
CA GLU A 152 3.93 2.10 2.31
C GLU A 152 4.63 2.22 0.94
N ASP A 153 5.29 3.35 0.68
CA ASP A 153 6.08 3.62 -0.53
C ASP A 153 7.55 3.18 -0.43
N THR A 154 7.93 2.52 0.67
CA THR A 154 9.30 2.09 0.91
C THR A 154 9.39 0.56 0.93
N PHE A 155 10.22 0.02 0.05
CA PHE A 155 10.35 -1.42 -0.15
C PHE A 155 11.71 -1.94 0.26
N PHE A 156 11.71 -3.16 0.78
CA PHE A 156 12.90 -3.87 1.25
C PHE A 156 12.97 -5.24 0.60
N THR A 157 14.19 -5.73 0.45
CA THR A 157 14.45 -7.08 -0.06
C THR A 157 15.69 -7.69 0.61
N THR A 158 15.95 -8.96 0.36
CA THR A 158 17.21 -9.60 0.76
C THR A 158 18.37 -9.13 -0.15
N PRO A 159 19.62 -9.09 0.35
CA PRO A 159 20.78 -8.74 -0.48
C PRO A 159 20.93 -9.64 -1.72
N SER A 160 20.63 -10.93 -1.60
CA SER A 160 20.69 -11.86 -2.74
C SER A 160 19.71 -11.50 -3.84
N ILE A 161 18.47 -11.16 -3.49
CA ILE A 161 17.46 -10.71 -4.47
C ILE A 161 17.88 -9.35 -5.07
N TYR A 162 18.41 -8.43 -4.25
CA TYR A 162 18.90 -7.15 -4.73
C TYR A 162 19.99 -7.31 -5.81
N GLU A 163 21.03 -8.08 -5.50
CA GLU A 163 22.18 -8.30 -6.39
C GLU A 163 21.76 -8.97 -7.71
N ASN A 164 20.83 -9.93 -7.65
CA ASN A 164 20.44 -10.72 -8.82
C ASN A 164 19.37 -10.07 -9.71
N ILE A 165 18.50 -9.22 -9.15
CA ILE A 165 17.33 -8.69 -9.88
C ILE A 165 17.37 -7.17 -10.00
N PHE A 166 17.59 -6.46 -8.90
CA PHE A 166 17.42 -5.01 -8.86
C PHE A 166 18.67 -4.26 -9.33
N LYS A 167 19.85 -4.70 -8.89
CA LYS A 167 21.13 -4.09 -9.25
C LYS A 167 21.40 -4.10 -10.77
N PRO A 168 21.13 -5.18 -11.54
CA PRO A 168 21.29 -5.17 -12.99
C PRO A 168 20.37 -4.19 -13.74
N LEU A 169 19.32 -3.70 -13.09
CA LEU A 169 18.39 -2.70 -13.62
C LEU A 169 18.76 -1.27 -13.20
N ASN A 170 19.94 -1.08 -12.59
CA ASN A 170 20.39 0.19 -12.01
C ASN A 170 19.45 0.72 -10.91
N ILE A 171 18.74 -0.17 -10.21
CA ILE A 171 17.97 0.19 -9.02
C ILE A 171 18.96 0.22 -7.85
N GLN A 172 19.03 1.36 -7.18
CA GLN A 172 19.93 1.54 -6.05
C GLN A 172 19.36 0.91 -4.79
N SER A 173 20.24 0.63 -3.83
CA SER A 173 19.84 0.24 -2.49
C SER A 173 20.53 1.07 -1.42
N LYS A 174 19.96 1.04 -0.22
CA LYS A 174 20.55 1.62 0.99
C LYS A 174 20.60 0.58 2.10
N SER A 175 21.66 0.64 2.92
CA SER A 175 21.78 -0.19 4.12
C SER A 175 20.66 0.14 5.11
N VAL A 176 20.14 -0.90 5.76
CA VAL A 176 19.22 -0.78 6.89
C VAL A 176 20.00 -1.04 8.17
N ILE A 177 19.67 -0.36 9.26
CA ILE A 177 20.38 -0.48 10.54
C ILE A 177 19.46 -1.02 11.65
N GLY A 178 20.04 -1.61 12.69
CA GLY A 178 19.31 -2.03 13.88
C GLY A 178 18.96 -0.82 14.75
N TYR A 179 17.70 -0.68 15.18
CA TYR A 179 17.24 0.45 15.98
C TYR A 179 18.03 0.59 17.30
N GLY A 180 18.23 -0.50 18.05
CA GLY A 180 18.88 -0.42 19.36
C GLY A 180 20.41 -0.26 19.33
N ASN A 181 21.09 -0.79 18.30
CA ASN A 181 22.56 -0.82 18.26
C ASN A 181 23.16 0.03 17.14
N GLN A 182 22.32 0.59 16.25
CA GLN A 182 22.69 1.38 15.07
C GLN A 182 23.66 0.67 14.11
N LYS A 183 23.82 -0.66 14.24
CA LYS A 183 24.69 -1.47 13.38
C LYS A 183 23.94 -1.87 12.11
N PRO A 184 24.62 -2.03 10.96
CA PRO A 184 23.99 -2.53 9.74
C PRO A 184 23.33 -3.91 9.95
N LEU A 185 22.11 -4.04 9.45
CA LEU A 185 21.44 -5.32 9.27
C LEU A 185 21.94 -5.97 7.98
N VAL A 186 22.19 -7.27 8.02
CA VAL A 186 22.84 -8.01 6.94
C VAL A 186 21.86 -8.80 6.09
N THR A 187 20.64 -9.04 6.56
CA THR A 187 19.64 -9.83 5.81
C THR A 187 18.65 -8.97 5.01
N VAL A 188 18.83 -7.65 5.02
CA VAL A 188 17.90 -6.70 4.42
C VAL A 188 18.60 -5.49 3.82
N VAL A 189 18.13 -5.05 2.67
CA VAL A 189 18.45 -3.77 2.06
C VAL A 189 17.17 -3.04 1.68
N GLN A 190 17.19 -1.71 1.73
CA GLN A 190 16.12 -0.87 1.20
C GLN A 190 16.32 -0.67 -0.30
N LEU A 191 15.25 -0.75 -1.10
CA LEU A 191 15.24 -0.38 -2.51
C LEU A 191 14.95 1.11 -2.66
N LEU A 192 15.70 1.80 -3.52
CA LEU A 192 15.51 3.20 -3.82
C LEU A 192 14.84 3.37 -5.20
N PRO A 193 13.74 4.13 -5.31
CA PRO A 193 13.16 4.49 -6.60
C PRO A 193 14.19 5.15 -7.52
N GLN A 194 14.17 4.81 -8.80
CA GLN A 194 15.05 5.42 -9.81
C GLN A 194 14.68 6.88 -10.08
N GLY A 195 13.44 7.27 -9.79
CA GLY A 195 12.97 8.63 -9.96
C GLY A 195 11.48 8.78 -9.66
N ILE A 196 11.01 10.00 -9.90
CA ILE A 196 9.59 10.36 -9.94
C ILE A 196 9.18 10.36 -11.41
N SER A 197 8.01 9.81 -11.71
CA SER A 197 7.43 9.80 -13.06
C SER A 197 7.47 11.19 -13.69
N SER A 198 7.80 11.29 -14.98
CA SER A 198 7.69 12.54 -15.75
C SER A 198 6.26 12.83 -16.22
N SER A 199 5.36 11.85 -16.12
CA SER A 199 3.96 11.97 -16.50
C SER A 199 3.03 11.88 -15.30
N LYS A 200 1.96 12.67 -15.32
CA LYS A 200 0.87 12.60 -14.37
C LYS A 200 -0.03 11.40 -14.62
N LEU A 201 -0.74 10.98 -13.58
CA LEU A 201 -1.78 9.96 -13.67
C LEU A 201 -3.11 10.60 -14.12
N ASN A 202 -3.81 9.93 -15.03
CA ASN A 202 -5.17 10.26 -15.45
C ASN A 202 -6.19 9.76 -14.41
N ILE A 203 -6.20 10.42 -13.25
CA ILE A 203 -7.12 10.12 -12.15
C ILE A 203 -8.45 10.84 -12.42
N ASN A 204 -9.51 10.07 -12.63
CA ASN A 204 -10.87 10.59 -12.77
C ASN A 204 -11.71 10.30 -11.52
N ASP A 205 -12.85 10.98 -11.39
CA ASP A 205 -13.73 10.85 -10.22
C ASP A 205 -14.25 9.42 -10.00
N ASN A 206 -14.33 8.59 -11.05
CA ASN A 206 -14.73 7.18 -10.92
C ASN A 206 -13.65 6.31 -10.29
N ASN A 207 -12.41 6.78 -10.16
CA ASN A 207 -11.32 6.08 -9.49
C ASN A 207 -11.18 6.48 -8.01
N ILE A 208 -11.84 7.55 -7.59
CA ILE A 208 -11.61 8.19 -6.30
C ILE A 208 -12.70 7.77 -5.30
N ASP A 209 -12.26 7.48 -4.08
CA ASP A 209 -13.14 7.34 -2.90
C ASP A 209 -13.10 8.64 -2.07
N GLU A 210 -11.91 9.21 -1.86
CA GLU A 210 -11.72 10.50 -1.19
C GLU A 210 -10.75 11.40 -1.98
N LYS A 211 -11.13 12.68 -2.13
CA LYS A 211 -10.27 13.74 -2.67
C LYS A 211 -10.14 14.84 -1.65
N THR A 212 -8.96 14.97 -1.04
CA THR A 212 -8.70 15.98 -0.02
C THR A 212 -7.78 17.06 -0.60
N HIS A 213 -8.29 18.29 -0.74
CA HIS A 213 -7.44 19.45 -0.94
C HIS A 213 -6.92 19.93 0.41
N ILE A 214 -5.60 20.11 0.52
CA ILE A 214 -4.92 20.55 1.75
C ILE A 214 -4.35 21.95 1.48
N PRO A 215 -5.07 23.03 1.87
CA PRO A 215 -4.70 24.41 1.50
C PRO A 215 -3.33 24.83 2.02
N GLU A 216 -3.00 24.50 3.27
CA GLU A 216 -1.71 24.78 3.91
C GLU A 216 -0.51 24.17 3.16
N TRP A 217 -0.75 23.12 2.38
CA TRP A 217 0.28 22.45 1.61
C TRP A 217 0.21 22.73 0.11
N GLU A 218 -0.84 23.41 -0.35
CA GLU A 218 -1.17 23.60 -1.77
C GLU A 218 -1.17 22.27 -2.54
N MET A 219 -1.73 21.24 -1.92
CA MET A 219 -1.62 19.86 -2.38
C MET A 219 -3.00 19.23 -2.50
N THR A 220 -3.16 18.34 -3.49
CA THR A 220 -4.30 17.42 -3.54
C THR A 220 -3.82 16.02 -3.22
N ARG A 221 -4.53 15.34 -2.32
CA ARG A 221 -4.32 13.94 -1.96
C ARG A 221 -5.50 13.11 -2.42
N PHE A 222 -5.20 11.93 -2.95
CA PHE A 222 -6.18 10.99 -3.47
C PHE A 222 -6.22 9.72 -2.61
N HIS A 223 -7.43 9.25 -2.30
CA HIS A 223 -7.71 7.90 -1.85
C HIS A 223 -8.48 7.19 -2.96
N LEU A 224 -7.89 6.18 -3.59
CA LEU A 224 -8.51 5.47 -4.70
C LEU A 224 -9.46 4.38 -4.19
N ASN A 225 -10.53 4.11 -4.93
CA ASN A 225 -11.56 3.14 -4.55
C ASN A 225 -11.20 1.67 -4.84
N ASN A 226 -9.98 1.41 -5.34
CA ASN A 226 -9.45 0.08 -5.68
C ASN A 226 -10.31 -0.74 -6.67
N LYS A 227 -11.21 -0.08 -7.42
CA LYS A 227 -12.03 -0.69 -8.46
C LYS A 227 -11.41 -0.58 -9.84
N GLY A 228 -11.23 -1.73 -10.49
CA GLY A 228 -10.66 -1.80 -11.83
C GLY A 228 -9.16 -1.53 -11.84
N PHE A 229 -8.63 -1.35 -13.05
CA PHE A 229 -7.23 -1.05 -13.33
C PHE A 229 -6.76 0.22 -12.62
N PHE A 230 -5.47 0.27 -12.27
CA PHE A 230 -4.87 1.48 -11.75
C PHE A 230 -4.90 2.59 -12.83
N PRO A 231 -5.13 3.87 -12.46
CA PRO A 231 -5.12 5.00 -13.40
C PRO A 231 -3.92 4.99 -14.35
N SER A 232 -4.17 5.25 -15.65
CA SER A 232 -3.12 5.33 -16.68
C SER A 232 -2.27 6.58 -16.50
N PHE A 233 -1.06 6.59 -17.06
CA PHE A 233 -0.30 7.85 -17.22
C PHE A 233 -0.84 8.63 -18.43
N GLU A 234 -0.78 9.97 -18.38
CA GLU A 234 -1.14 10.84 -19.51
C GLU A 234 -0.19 10.66 -20.70
N ASN A 235 1.07 10.39 -20.41
CA ASN A 235 2.18 10.23 -21.34
C ASN A 235 3.13 9.13 -20.80
N HIS A 236 4.23 8.86 -21.49
CA HIS A 236 5.24 7.94 -21.00
C HIS A 236 5.83 8.41 -19.64
N PRO A 237 5.84 7.57 -18.58
CA PRO A 237 6.25 7.98 -17.22
C PRO A 237 7.77 8.13 -17.04
N GLY A 238 8.55 7.76 -18.05
CA GLY A 238 10.01 7.79 -18.02
C GLY A 238 10.62 6.40 -18.19
N ASN A 239 11.93 6.33 -18.35
CA ASN A 239 12.65 5.06 -18.57
C ASN A 239 13.06 4.44 -17.23
N PHE A 240 12.08 4.04 -16.43
CA PHE A 240 12.30 3.48 -15.09
C PHE A 240 11.70 2.07 -14.98
N ASP A 241 12.42 1.20 -14.26
CA ASP A 241 11.98 -0.14 -13.89
C ASP A 241 11.33 -0.15 -12.48
N PHE A 242 11.70 0.77 -11.60
CA PHE A 242 11.13 0.97 -10.25
C PHE A 242 11.08 2.46 -9.89
N PHE A 243 9.90 3.05 -9.76
CA PHE A 243 9.72 4.51 -9.63
C PHE A 243 8.44 4.88 -8.88
N VAL A 244 8.24 6.17 -8.61
CA VAL A 244 7.04 6.67 -7.92
C VAL A 244 6.26 7.71 -8.73
N SER A 245 4.97 7.90 -8.41
CA SER A 245 4.11 8.92 -9.02
C SER A 245 4.47 10.37 -8.64
N GLN A 246 3.95 11.34 -9.39
CA GLN A 246 3.96 12.75 -8.99
C GLN A 246 2.85 13.06 -7.99
N GLU A 247 1.75 12.32 -8.05
CA GLU A 247 0.54 12.48 -7.25
C GLU A 247 0.77 12.05 -5.80
N ASN A 248 -0.02 12.61 -4.88
CA ASN A 248 0.03 12.26 -3.47
C ASN A 248 -1.18 11.40 -3.12
N PHE A 249 -0.93 10.33 -2.37
CA PHE A 249 -1.92 9.37 -1.95
C PHE A 249 -1.96 9.23 -0.44
N GLY A 250 -3.08 8.71 0.05
CA GLY A 250 -3.28 8.36 1.46
C GLY A 250 -4.58 8.91 2.04
N SER A 251 -4.84 8.52 3.28
CA SER A 251 -6.00 8.92 4.07
C SER A 251 -5.57 9.21 5.51
N GLY A 252 -6.36 10.00 6.23
CA GLY A 252 -6.00 10.49 7.57
C GLY A 252 -4.64 11.20 7.57
N HIS A 253 -3.70 10.71 8.37
CA HIS A 253 -2.35 11.25 8.51
C HIS A 253 -1.30 10.65 7.56
N ALA A 254 -1.69 9.68 6.72
CA ALA A 254 -0.78 9.04 5.77
C ALA A 254 -0.59 9.89 4.51
N ASN A 255 0.67 10.06 4.09
CA ASN A 255 1.03 10.70 2.83
C ASN A 255 2.17 9.92 2.16
N TYR A 256 1.92 9.46 0.95
CA TYR A 256 2.90 8.69 0.18
C TYR A 256 2.74 8.95 -1.32
N LYS A 257 3.74 8.48 -2.08
CA LYS A 257 3.68 8.39 -3.54
C LYS A 257 3.40 6.95 -3.93
N GLU A 258 2.58 6.73 -4.94
CA GLU A 258 2.33 5.39 -5.44
C GLU A 258 3.60 4.85 -6.12
N VAL A 259 3.91 3.58 -5.87
CA VAL A 259 5.12 2.93 -6.41
C VAL A 259 4.77 2.03 -7.58
N PHE A 260 5.55 2.12 -8.65
CA PHE A 260 5.35 1.38 -9.89
C PHE A 260 6.56 0.55 -10.24
N VAL A 261 6.30 -0.57 -10.91
CA VAL A 261 7.30 -1.37 -11.62
C VAL A 261 7.01 -1.41 -13.11
N SER A 262 8.06 -1.44 -13.91
CA SER A 262 7.91 -1.74 -15.34
C SER A 262 7.49 -3.19 -15.56
N GLN A 263 6.94 -3.46 -16.73
CA GLN A 263 6.64 -4.83 -17.14
C GLN A 263 7.88 -5.73 -17.16
N LYS A 264 9.05 -5.17 -17.49
CA LYS A 264 10.33 -5.88 -17.46
C LYS A 264 10.68 -6.35 -16.05
N LEU A 265 10.60 -5.48 -15.05
CA LEU A 265 10.86 -5.86 -13.65
C LEU A 265 9.82 -6.86 -13.14
N TYR A 266 8.53 -6.68 -13.49
CA TYR A 266 7.49 -7.65 -13.15
C TYR A 266 7.81 -9.07 -13.65
N GLN A 267 8.19 -9.21 -14.93
CA GLN A 267 8.56 -10.51 -15.50
C GLN A 267 9.79 -11.11 -14.82
N LEU A 268 10.81 -10.30 -14.50
CA LEU A 268 11.99 -10.76 -13.77
C LEU A 268 11.62 -11.31 -12.39
N LEU A 269 10.80 -10.58 -11.63
CA LEU A 269 10.34 -11.03 -10.32
C LEU A 269 9.53 -12.32 -10.41
N LYS A 270 8.63 -12.41 -11.38
CA LYS A 270 7.79 -13.59 -11.61
C LYS A 270 8.62 -14.81 -12.00
N ASN A 271 9.51 -14.69 -12.98
CA ASN A 271 10.33 -15.80 -13.48
C ASN A 271 11.28 -16.34 -12.40
N ASN A 272 11.69 -15.50 -11.45
CA ASN A 272 12.49 -15.89 -10.28
C ASN A 272 11.63 -16.28 -9.06
N ASN A 273 10.31 -16.40 -9.21
CA ASN A 273 9.37 -16.76 -8.14
C ASN A 273 9.46 -15.86 -6.90
N ILE A 274 9.78 -14.58 -7.08
CA ILE A 274 9.88 -13.63 -5.98
C ILE A 274 8.47 -13.25 -5.53
N LYS A 275 8.20 -13.47 -4.23
CA LYS A 275 6.91 -13.16 -3.61
C LYS A 275 7.06 -11.98 -2.66
N GLY A 276 5.99 -11.27 -2.39
CA GLY A 276 6.05 -10.11 -1.50
C GLY A 276 5.17 -8.96 -1.94
N LEU A 277 4.80 -8.93 -3.22
CA LEU A 277 4.05 -7.85 -3.83
C LEU A 277 2.68 -8.34 -4.31
N ASP A 278 1.69 -7.46 -4.16
CA ASP A 278 0.47 -7.46 -4.95
C ASP A 278 0.67 -6.48 -6.11
N TYR A 279 0.10 -6.82 -7.28
CA TYR A 279 0.33 -6.09 -8.53
C TYR A 279 -1.00 -5.63 -9.13
N TYR A 280 -1.08 -4.32 -9.37
CA TYR A 280 -2.24 -3.64 -9.92
C TYR A 280 -1.87 -3.10 -11.32
N PRO A 281 -2.34 -3.74 -12.41
CA PRO A 281 -2.00 -3.32 -13.74
C PRO A 281 -2.52 -1.90 -14.01
N VAL A 282 -1.65 -1.07 -14.57
CA VAL A 282 -1.99 0.27 -15.05
C VAL A 282 -2.80 0.14 -16.33
N LYS A 283 -3.91 0.87 -16.42
CA LYS A 283 -4.75 0.90 -17.61
C LYS A 283 -3.93 1.42 -18.81
N LYS A 284 -4.10 0.78 -19.97
CA LYS A 284 -3.56 1.29 -21.24
C LYS A 284 -4.38 2.45 -21.77
#